data_AF-A0A7C0WV02-F1
#
_entry.id   AF-A0A7C0WV02-F1
#
_cell.length_a   1.000
_cell.length_b   1.000
_cell.length_c   1.000
_cell.angle_alpha   90.00
_cell.angle_beta   90.00
_cell.angle_gamma   90.00
#
_symmetry.space_group_name_H-M   'P 1'
#
loop_
_entity.id
_entity.type
_entity.pdbx_description
1 polymer ?
#
loop_
_entity_poly.entity_id
_entity_poly.type
_entity_poly.pdbx_seq_one_letter_code
_entity_poly.pdbx_strand_id
1 'polypeptide(L)' 'MVQVSHVPVVLAGGAKVSNEKELLNRIHEAMKCGIHGVAVGRNVFQHSNPVLFLKAILGIVHEEMSPQEAWDMLVSAGE' A
#
# COMPACT_ATOMS: atom_id res chain seq x y z
N MET A 1 -16.49 6.03 -5.56
CA MET A 1 -15.63 7.14 -5.11
C MET A 1 -15.93 7.43 -3.65
N VAL A 2 -14.90 7.66 -2.83
CA VAL A 2 -15.05 7.93 -1.38
C VAL A 2 -15.56 9.35 -1.09
N GLN A 3 -15.74 10.17 -2.13
CA GLN A 3 -16.23 11.56 -2.09
C GLN A 3 -17.57 11.81 -1.36
N VAL A 4 -18.29 10.79 -0.89
CA VAL A 4 -19.57 10.96 -0.16
C VAL A 4 -19.37 11.02 1.37
N SER A 5 -18.15 10.75 1.87
CA SER A 5 -17.85 10.79 3.31
C SER A 5 -17.38 12.18 3.75
N HIS A 6 -17.99 12.73 4.80
CA HIS A 6 -17.60 14.00 5.43
C HIS A 6 -16.41 13.87 6.40
N VAL A 7 -15.88 12.66 6.57
CA VAL A 7 -14.76 12.36 7.47
C VAL A 7 -13.66 11.60 6.72
N PRO A 8 -12.38 11.72 7.15
CA PRO A 8 -11.27 10.99 6.54
C PRO A 8 -11.52 9.48 6.55
N VAL A 9 -11.33 8.84 5.41
CA VAL A 9 -11.50 7.40 5.23
C VAL A 9 -10.13 6.77 4.98
N VAL A 10 -9.88 5.62 5.61
CA VAL A 10 -8.67 4.83 5.42
C VAL A 10 -8.99 3.44 4.88
N LEU A 11 -8.12 2.89 4.03
CA LEU A 11 -8.25 1.54 3.51
C LEU A 11 -7.66 0.52 4.50
N ALA A 12 -8.46 -0.46 4.93
CA ALA A 12 -7.95 -1.58 5.72
C ALA A 12 -7.19 -2.58 4.82
N GLY A 13 -6.01 -3.03 5.27
CA GLY A 13 -5.16 -3.96 4.52
C GLY A 13 -5.71 -5.38 4.37
N GLY A 14 -6.73 -5.77 5.15
CA GLY A 14 -7.38 -7.08 5.04
C GLY A 14 -6.55 -8.26 5.59
N ALA A 15 -6.84 -9.47 5.10
CA ALA A 15 -6.06 -10.67 5.39
C ALA A 15 -4.66 -10.59 4.74
N LYS A 16 -3.75 -11.48 5.16
CA LYS A 16 -2.46 -11.61 4.47
C LYS A 16 -2.72 -12.04 3.03
N VAL A 17 -2.23 -11.26 2.06
CA VAL A 17 -2.31 -11.61 0.65
C VAL A 17 -1.09 -12.42 0.24
N SER A 18 -1.27 -13.31 -0.73
CA SER A 18 -0.17 -14.04 -1.37
C SER A 18 0.52 -13.22 -2.47
N ASN A 19 -0.14 -12.16 -2.96
CA ASN A 19 0.39 -11.28 -4.00
C ASN A 19 0.53 -9.85 -3.46
N GLU A 20 1.75 -9.48 -3.09
CA GLU A 20 2.09 -8.15 -2.58
C GLU A 20 1.87 -7.05 -3.61
N LYS A 21 2.17 -7.31 -4.89
CA LYS A 21 1.92 -6.37 -5.99
C LYS A 21 0.45 -6.04 -6.15
N GLU A 22 -0.45 -7.00 -5.90
CA GLU A 22 -1.88 -6.75 -5.89
C GLU A 22 -2.28 -5.78 -4.77
N LEU A 23 -1.71 -5.94 -3.57
CA LEU A 23 -1.98 -5.02 -2.45
C LEU A 23 -1.50 -3.60 -2.77
N LEU A 24 -0.31 -3.44 -3.35
CA LEU A 24 0.22 -2.14 -3.78
C LEU A 24 -0.71 -1.47 -4.80
N ASN A 25 -1.19 -2.22 -5.81
CA ASN A 25 -2.16 -1.71 -6.78
C ASN A 25 -3.47 -1.28 -6.12
N ARG A 26 -4.00 -2.07 -5.18
CA ARG A 26 -5.23 -1.74 -4.46
C ARG A 26 -5.09 -0.48 -3.62
N ILE A 27 -3.95 -0.28 -2.96
CA ILE A 27 -3.67 0.93 -2.19
C ILE A 27 -3.66 2.14 -3.14
N HIS A 28 -2.95 2.05 -4.26
CA HIS A 28 -2.87 3.13 -5.26
C HIS A 28 -4.23 3.52 -5.84
N GLU A 29 -5.04 2.55 -6.27
CA GLU A 29 -6.38 2.81 -6.79
C GLU A 29 -7.31 3.39 -5.73
N ALA A 30 -7.13 3.01 -4.46
CA ALA A 30 -7.90 3.58 -3.37
C ALA A 30 -7.47 5.04 -3.06
N MET A 31 -6.17 5.37 -3.15
CA MET A 31 -5.68 6.75 -3.06
C MET A 31 -6.32 7.63 -4.15
N LYS A 32 -6.37 7.15 -5.40
CA LYS A 32 -7.08 7.83 -6.50
C LYS A 32 -8.57 8.04 -6.24
N CYS A 33 -9.19 7.17 -5.43
CA CYS A 33 -10.59 7.28 -5.04
C CYS A 33 -10.86 8.32 -3.94
N GLY A 34 -9.81 8.96 -3.39
CA GLY A 34 -9.91 10.02 -2.37
C GLY A 34 -9.83 9.54 -0.92
N ILE A 35 -9.25 8.37 -0.64
CA ILE A 35 -8.93 7.99 0.75
C ILE A 35 -7.78 8.85 1.29
N HIS A 36 -7.68 8.94 2.62
CA HIS A 36 -6.67 9.73 3.31
C HIS A 36 -5.50 8.90 3.85
N GLY A 37 -5.50 7.59 3.62
CA GLY A 37 -4.41 6.71 4.06
C GLY A 37 -4.84 5.26 4.20
N VAL A 38 -4.00 4.45 4.84
CA VAL A 38 -4.18 3.01 4.96
C VAL A 38 -3.94 2.50 6.38
N ALA A 39 -4.61 1.41 6.74
CA ALA A 39 -4.41 0.67 7.97
C ALA A 39 -4.02 -0.78 7.64
N VAL A 40 -2.73 -1.01 7.40
CA VAL A 40 -2.18 -2.31 6.97
C VAL A 40 -1.32 -2.92 8.07
N GLY A 41 -1.83 -4.00 8.69
CA GLY A 41 -1.12 -4.73 9.74
C GLY A 41 -0.40 -5.98 9.21
N ARG A 42 -1.15 -7.08 9.08
CA ARG A 42 -0.62 -8.43 8.77
C ARG A 42 0.31 -8.45 7.55
N ASN A 43 -0.05 -7.74 6.49
CA ASN A 43 0.77 -7.69 5.28
C ASN A 43 2.14 -7.03 5.50
N VAL A 44 2.28 -6.15 6.49
CA VAL A 44 3.57 -5.51 6.82
C VAL A 44 4.39 -6.41 7.75
N PHE A 45 3.86 -6.75 8.94
CA PHE A 45 4.67 -7.46 9.94
C PHE A 45 4.90 -8.94 9.63
N GLN A 46 4.15 -9.54 8.70
CA GLN A 46 4.37 -10.91 8.23
C GLN A 46 5.10 -10.98 6.88
N HIS A 47 5.60 -9.85 6.37
CA HIS A 47 6.46 -9.79 5.20
C HIS A 47 7.89 -10.24 5.55
N SER A 48 8.64 -10.77 4.58
CA SER A 48 10.04 -11.17 4.77
C SER A 48 10.94 -9.98 5.14
N ASN A 49 10.64 -8.83 4.57
CA ASN A 49 11.28 -7.55 4.88
C ASN A 49 10.22 -6.47 5.23
N PRO A 50 9.77 -6.40 6.50
CA PRO A 50 8.68 -5.49 6.91
C PRO A 50 8.99 -4.02 6.70
N VAL A 51 10.24 -3.60 6.93
CA VAL A 51 10.66 -2.20 6.82
C VAL A 51 10.59 -1.74 5.37
N LEU A 52 11.10 -2.56 4.45
CA LEU A 52 11.08 -2.24 3.03
C LEU A 52 9.64 -2.21 2.49
N PHE A 53 8.82 -3.18 2.91
CA PHE A 53 7.41 -3.21 2.51
C PHE A 53 6.62 -2.00 3.02
N LEU A 54 6.89 -1.57 4.25
CA LEU A 54 6.31 -0.35 4.79
C LEU A 54 6.74 0.88 3.98
N LYS A 55 8.02 1.00 3.61
CA LYS A 55 8.50 2.08 2.75
C LYS A 55 7.81 2.10 1.39
N ALA A 56 7.59 0.94 0.78
CA ALA A 56 6.87 0.83 -0.49
C ALA A 56 5.43 1.37 -0.38
N ILE A 57 4.73 1.02 0.71
CA ILE A 57 3.39 1.55 1.00
C ILE A 57 3.44 3.08 1.22
N LEU A 58 4.41 3.58 1.99
CA LEU A 58 4.54 5.02 2.27
C LEU A 58 4.83 5.82 1.00
N GLY A 59 5.65 5.28 0.08
CA GLY A 59 5.88 5.90 -1.23
C GLY A 59 4.59 6.11 -2.01
N ILE A 60 3.69 5.12 -2.02
CA ILE A 60 2.38 5.26 -2.68
C ILE A 60 1.50 6.28 -1.97
N VAL A 61 1.45 6.25 -0.63
CA VAL A 61 0.52 7.07 0.17
C VAL A 61 0.95 8.55 0.24
N HIS A 62 2.26 8.83 0.28
CA HIS A 62 2.79 10.17 0.55
C HIS A 62 3.62 10.77 -0.58
N GLU A 63 4.18 9.95 -1.47
CA GLU A 63 5.15 10.39 -2.49
C GLU A 63 4.65 10.17 -3.93
N GLU A 64 3.35 9.86 -4.10
CA GLU A 64 2.71 9.59 -5.40
C GLU A 64 3.40 8.47 -6.23
N MET A 65 4.15 7.59 -5.57
CA MET A 65 4.86 6.48 -6.21
C MET A 65 3.86 5.51 -6.86
N SER A 66 4.19 5.04 -8.06
CA SER A 66 3.39 4.05 -8.75
C SER A 66 3.53 2.64 -8.12
N PRO A 67 2.52 1.76 -8.28
CA PRO A 67 2.63 0.36 -7.83
C PRO A 67 3.81 -0.39 -8.43
N GLN A 68 4.24 0.00 -9.63
CA GLN A 68 5.37 -0.62 -10.32
C GLN A 68 6.69 -0.20 -9.68
N GLU A 69 6.91 1.09 -9.42
CA GLU A 69 8.11 1.58 -8.72
C GLU A 69 8.21 1.01 -7.30
N ALA A 70 7.08 0.96 -6.59
CA ALA A 70 7.01 0.36 -5.26
C ALA A 70 7.35 -1.14 -5.28
N TRP A 71 6.95 -1.86 -6.33
CA TRP A 71 7.28 -3.27 -6.55
C TRP A 71 8.76 -3.46 -6.90
N ASP A 72 9.30 -2.61 -7.79
CA ASP A 72 10.70 -2.67 -8.18
C ASP A 72 11.63 -2.44 -6.99
N MET A 73 11.23 -1.54 -6.06
CA MET A 73 11.95 -1.35 -4.79
C MET A 73 12.02 -2.63 -3.94
N LEU A 74 11.00 -3.49 -3.98
CA LEU A 74 10.99 -4.77 -3.26
C LEU A 74 11.89 -5.81 -3.94
N VAL A 75 11.86 -5.86 -5.27
CA VAL A 75 12.65 -6.81 -6.07
C VAL A 75 14.14 -6.47 -6.01
N SER A 76 14.52 -5.20 -6.20
CA SER A 76 15.92 -4.76 -6.21
C SER A 76 16.62 -4.89 -4.85
N ALA A 77 15.89 -5.03 -3.75
CA ALA A 77 16.47 -5.28 -2.43
C ALA A 77 16.59 -6.78 -2.08
N GLY A 78 16.09 -7.67 -2.94
CA GLY A 78 16.22 -9.12 -2.82
C GLY A 78 17.42 -9.71 -3.58
N GLU A 79 18.21 -8.87 -4.24
CA GLU A 79 19.51 -9.20 -4.84
C GLU A 79 20.68 -8.97 -3.88
#